data_AF-A0A1B8YD61-F1
#
_entry.id   AF-A0A1B8YD61-F1
#
_cell.length_a   1.000
_cell.length_b   1.000
_cell.length_c   1.000
_cell.angle_alpha   90.00
_cell.angle_beta   90.00
_cell.angle_gamma   90.00
#
_symmetry.space_group_name_H-M   'P 1'
#
loop_
_entity.id
_entity.type
_entity.pdbx_description
1 polymer ?
#
loop_
_entity_poly.entity_id
_entity_poly.type
_entity_poly.pdbx_seq_one_letter_code
_entity_poly.pdbx_strand_id
1 'polypeptide(L)'
;MMLIVGKLVYQYQRQFLQSSIVQGSSLKENEIDILINYLLVGSQKVTEYLSECCLESSVSLLNCIPVFIASDPEWDKKFYDKGILIPVLRIIN
;
A
#
# COMPACT_ATOMS: atom_id res chain seq x y z
N MET A 1 2.63 10.75 8.72
CA MET A 1 3.51 9.99 9.63
C MET A 1 3.30 8.51 9.30
N MET A 2 4.25 7.90 8.60
CA MET A 2 4.14 6.54 8.07
C MET A 2 4.93 5.62 9.01
N LEU A 3 4.25 4.74 9.75
CA LEU A 3 4.86 3.73 10.62
C LEU A 3 5.14 2.46 9.81
N ILE A 4 6.28 1.82 10.06
CA ILE A 4 6.79 0.61 9.39
C ILE A 4 6.83 -0.52 10.43
N VAL A 5 6.36 -1.73 10.10
CA VAL A 5 6.55 -2.96 10.90
C VAL A 5 7.42 -3.93 10.09
N GLY A 6 8.51 -4.41 10.71
CA GLY A 6 9.73 -4.96 10.08
C GLY A 6 9.56 -6.21 9.20
N LYS A 7 10.44 -6.43 8.21
CA LYS A 7 11.83 -6.88 8.45
C LYS A 7 12.87 -6.37 7.42
N LEU A 8 12.79 -5.11 6.99
CA LEU A 8 13.92 -4.35 6.42
C LEU A 8 13.62 -2.86 6.59
N VAL A 9 14.18 -2.22 7.62
CA VAL A 9 13.91 -0.80 7.90
C VAL A 9 14.85 0.05 7.04
N TYR A 10 14.40 0.47 5.86
CA TYR A 10 14.97 1.63 5.19
C TYR A 10 14.31 2.90 5.73
N GLN A 11 15.14 3.90 6.06
CA GLN A 11 14.74 5.19 6.62
C GLN A 11 14.12 6.07 5.52
N TYR A 12 12.88 5.79 5.12
CA TYR A 12 12.16 6.57 4.09
C TYR A 12 11.53 7.84 4.65
N GLN A 13 12.33 8.72 5.29
CA GLN A 13 11.89 10.06 5.71
C GLN A 13 13.04 11.08 5.57
N ARG A 14 13.23 11.62 4.35
CA ARG A 14 13.50 13.06 4.12
C ARG A 14 13.63 13.49 2.65
N GLN A 15 13.87 12.59 1.70
CA GLN A 15 14.28 13.02 0.35
C GLN A 15 13.20 12.94 -0.75
N PHE A 16 11.97 12.51 -0.44
CA PHE A 16 10.92 12.34 -1.45
C PHE A 16 9.73 13.29 -1.39
N LEU A 17 9.91 14.48 -0.81
CA LEU A 17 8.87 15.51 -0.79
C LEU A 17 8.74 16.30 -2.11
N GLN A 18 9.48 15.95 -3.17
CA GLN A 18 9.32 16.63 -4.47
C GLN A 18 9.32 15.75 -5.74
N SER A 19 9.63 14.44 -5.75
CA SER A 19 9.90 13.79 -7.06
C SER A 19 9.74 12.27 -7.26
N SER A 20 9.12 11.46 -6.39
CA SER A 20 8.85 10.05 -6.79
C SER A 20 7.54 9.48 -6.34
N ILE A 21 6.86 9.04 -7.39
CA ILE A 21 5.75 8.11 -7.41
C ILE A 21 6.31 6.75 -6.98
N VAL A 22 5.65 6.08 -6.02
CA VAL A 22 5.97 4.70 -5.64
C VAL A 22 5.81 3.79 -6.86
N GLN A 23 6.75 2.91 -7.15
CA GLN A 23 6.65 1.96 -8.27
C GLN A 23 6.75 0.52 -7.77
N GLY A 24 6.08 -0.43 -8.43
CA GLY A 24 6.15 -1.85 -8.07
C GLY A 24 7.59 -2.42 -8.08
N SER A 25 8.42 -2.00 -9.04
CA SER A 25 9.84 -2.37 -9.10
C SER A 25 10.59 -1.99 -7.83
N SER A 26 10.39 -0.75 -7.35
CA SER A 26 11.03 -0.24 -6.14
C SER A 26 10.62 -1.04 -4.89
N LEU A 27 9.35 -1.45 -4.78
CA LEU A 27 8.89 -2.28 -3.66
C LEU A 27 9.59 -3.64 -3.64
N LYS A 28 9.76 -4.27 -4.82
CA LYS A 28 10.43 -5.55 -4.96
C LYS A 28 11.94 -5.46 -4.69
N GLU A 29 12.60 -4.42 -5.23
CA GLU A 29 14.04 -4.17 -5.05
C GLU A 29 14.41 -3.95 -3.58
N ASN A 30 13.50 -3.35 -2.80
CA ASN A 30 13.70 -3.07 -1.39
C ASN A 30 13.18 -4.18 -0.48
N GLU A 31 12.81 -5.34 -1.03
CA GLU A 31 12.32 -6.50 -0.26
C GLU A 31 11.18 -6.13 0.70
N ILE A 32 10.25 -5.29 0.25
CA ILE A 32 9.12 -4.84 1.07
C ILE A 32 8.07 -5.95 1.15
N ASP A 33 7.67 -6.32 2.36
CA ASP A 33 6.56 -7.29 2.55
C ASP A 33 5.18 -6.59 2.60
N ILE A 34 5.12 -5.40 3.20
CA ILE A 34 3.88 -4.67 3.46
C ILE A 34 4.06 -3.16 3.18
N LEU A 35 3.19 -2.60 2.35
CA LEU A 35 3.03 -1.17 2.17
C LEU A 35 1.88 -0.66 3.06
N ILE A 36 2.09 0.43 3.79
CA ILE A 36 1.10 0.99 4.70
C ILE A 36 0.62 2.35 4.18
N ASN A 37 -0.66 2.45 3.85
CA ASN A 37 -1.27 3.66 3.29
C ASN A 37 -1.89 4.55 4.37
N TYR A 38 -1.25 5.69 4.64
CA TYR A 38 -1.74 6.77 5.52
C TYR A 38 -1.94 8.11 4.76
N LEU A 39 -2.39 8.05 3.51
CA LEU A 39 -2.72 9.25 2.74
C LEU A 39 -3.89 10.05 3.36
N LEU A 40 -4.27 11.16 2.74
CA LEU A 40 -5.45 11.92 3.16
C LEU A 40 -6.73 11.20 2.72
N VAL A 41 -7.78 11.30 3.53
CA VAL A 41 -9.13 10.85 3.15
C VAL A 41 -9.52 11.48 1.81
N GLY A 42 -10.13 10.69 0.92
CA GLY A 42 -10.48 11.11 -0.45
C GLY A 42 -9.43 10.79 -1.52
N SER A 43 -8.27 10.20 -1.14
CA SER A 43 -7.19 9.83 -2.07
C SER A 43 -7.45 8.51 -2.81
N GLN A 44 -8.63 8.34 -3.45
CA GLN A 44 -9.03 7.10 -4.13
C GLN A 44 -8.03 6.71 -5.23
N LYS A 45 -7.81 7.58 -6.22
CA LYS A 45 -6.92 7.33 -7.37
C LYS A 45 -5.49 6.98 -6.96
N VAL A 46 -4.96 7.65 -5.94
CA VAL A 46 -3.61 7.38 -5.45
C VAL A 46 -3.57 6.03 -4.74
N THR A 47 -4.62 5.67 -4.01
CA THR A 47 -4.68 4.36 -3.34
C THR A 47 -4.86 3.22 -4.34
N GLU A 48 -5.65 3.41 -5.40
CA GLU A 48 -5.75 2.46 -6.51
C GLU A 48 -4.38 2.25 -7.17
N TYR A 49 -3.67 3.34 -7.47
CA TYR A 49 -2.31 3.28 -8.01
C TYR A 49 -1.32 2.51 -7.10
N LEU A 50 -1.35 2.77 -5.79
CA LEU A 50 -0.54 2.01 -4.84
C LEU A 50 -0.95 0.53 -4.79
N SER A 51 -2.23 0.23 -4.95
CA SER A 51 -2.76 -1.14 -5.02
C SER A 51 -2.24 -1.88 -6.24
N GLU A 52 -2.16 -1.21 -7.41
CA GLU A 52 -1.53 -1.75 -8.61
C GLU A 52 -0.05 -2.05 -8.37
N CYS A 53 0.68 -1.11 -7.77
CA CYS A 53 2.10 -1.30 -7.43
C CYS A 53 2.30 -2.51 -6.50
N CYS A 54 1.43 -2.67 -5.49
CA CYS A 54 1.43 -3.82 -4.59
C CYS A 54 1.15 -5.14 -5.32
N LEU A 55 0.15 -5.16 -6.19
CA LEU A 55 -0.16 -6.34 -7.01
C LEU A 55 1.01 -6.73 -7.91
N GLU A 56 1.65 -5.77 -8.58
CA GLU A 56 2.81 -6.01 -9.45
C GLU A 56 4.01 -6.59 -8.68
N SER A 57 4.22 -6.10 -7.46
CA SER A 57 5.38 -6.43 -6.63
C SER A 57 5.17 -7.61 -5.68
N SER A 58 3.96 -8.17 -5.63
CA SER A 58 3.56 -9.20 -4.64
C SER A 58 3.67 -8.72 -3.18
N VAL A 59 3.41 -7.43 -2.96
CA VAL A 59 3.46 -6.77 -1.65
C VAL A 59 2.06 -6.59 -1.10
N SER A 60 1.89 -6.85 0.20
CA SER A 60 0.59 -6.65 0.86
C SER A 60 0.32 -5.16 1.08
N LEU A 61 -0.93 -4.72 0.94
CA LEU A 61 -1.33 -3.34 1.20
C LEU A 61 -2.15 -3.25 2.48
N LEU A 62 -1.61 -2.63 3.53
CA LEU A 62 -2.38 -2.23 4.71
C LEU A 62 -2.99 -0.86 4.47
N ASN A 63 -4.30 -0.82 4.21
CA ASN A 63 -5.01 0.42 3.96
C ASN A 63 -5.59 1.00 5.27
N CYS A 64 -5.15 2.20 5.66
CA CYS A 64 -5.56 2.86 6.90
C CYS A 64 -6.52 4.05 6.68
N ILE A 65 -7.07 4.20 5.47
CA ILE A 65 -8.00 5.28 5.13
C ILE A 65 -9.30 4.72 4.54
N PRO A 66 -10.44 5.42 4.68
CA PRO A 66 -11.75 4.94 4.23
C PRO A 66 -11.93 5.13 2.71
N VAL A 67 -11.14 4.41 1.93
CA VAL A 67 -11.23 4.32 0.46
C VAL A 67 -11.56 2.88 0.06
N PHE A 68 -12.32 2.73 -1.02
CA PHE A 68 -12.86 1.44 -1.43
C PHE A 68 -11.78 0.67 -2.19
N ILE A 69 -11.07 -0.21 -1.50
CA ILE A 69 -10.19 -1.22 -2.11
C ILE A 69 -10.60 -2.60 -1.62
N ALA A 70 -10.32 -2.97 -0.36
CA ALA A 70 -10.72 -4.30 0.12
C ALA A 70 -12.24 -4.53 0.19
N SER A 71 -13.03 -3.45 0.26
CA SER A 71 -14.50 -3.53 0.20
C SER A 71 -15.05 -3.53 -1.23
N ASP A 72 -14.21 -3.28 -2.23
CA ASP A 72 -14.56 -3.38 -3.64
C ASP A 72 -14.28 -4.82 -4.12
N PRO A 73 -15.30 -5.58 -4.58
CA PRO A 73 -15.12 -6.96 -5.01
C PRO A 73 -14.11 -7.15 -6.15
N GLU A 74 -13.94 -6.15 -7.03
CA GLU A 74 -12.98 -6.24 -8.12
C GLU A 74 -11.54 -6.19 -7.59
N TRP A 75 -11.28 -5.30 -6.64
CA TRP A 75 -9.97 -5.20 -5.99
C TRP A 75 -9.69 -6.41 -5.12
N ASP A 76 -10.64 -6.82 -4.29
CA ASP A 76 -10.51 -8.03 -3.45
C ASP A 76 -10.15 -9.26 -4.29
N LYS A 77 -10.85 -9.44 -5.43
CA LYS A 77 -10.54 -10.53 -6.37
C LYS A 77 -9.12 -10.43 -6.94
N LYS A 78 -8.64 -9.24 -7.32
CA LYS A 78 -7.27 -9.06 -7.85
C LYS A 78 -6.21 -9.48 -6.83
N PHE A 79 -6.39 -9.12 -5.56
CA PHE A 79 -5.49 -9.51 -4.47
C PHE A 79 -5.56 -11.01 -4.17
N TYR A 80 -6.78 -11.57 -4.13
CA TYR A 80 -7.03 -12.99 -3.96
C TYR A 80 -6.39 -13.85 -5.06
N ASP A 81 -6.58 -13.48 -6.33
CA ASP A 81 -6.03 -14.21 -7.49
C ASP A 81 -4.49 -14.27 -7.46
N LYS A 82 -3.84 -13.26 -6.84
CA LYS A 82 -2.38 -13.22 -6.64
C LYS A 82 -1.91 -13.86 -5.33
N GLY A 83 -2.82 -14.28 -4.46
CA GLY A 83 -2.48 -14.78 -3.13
C GLY A 83 -1.88 -13.72 -2.19
N ILE A 84 -2.19 -12.44 -2.42
CA ILE A 84 -1.68 -11.30 -1.64
C ILE A 84 -2.77 -10.85 -0.66
N LEU A 85 -2.38 -10.47 0.56
CA LEU A 85 -3.31 -9.93 1.54
C LEU A 85 -3.54 -8.43 1.32
N ILE A 86 -4.79 -7.98 1.49
CA ILE A 86 -5.15 -6.57 1.60
C ILE A 86 -5.87 -6.26 2.92
N PRO A 87 -5.13 -6.14 4.03
CA PRO A 87 -5.75 -5.81 5.31
C PRO A 87 -6.33 -4.39 5.32
N VAL A 88 -7.49 -4.23 5.95
CA VAL A 88 -8.07 -2.92 6.28
C VAL A 88 -7.96 -2.70 7.77
N LEU A 89 -7.37 -1.57 8.15
CA LEU A 89 -7.43 -1.14 9.53
C LEU A 89 -8.80 -0.49 9.79
N ARG A 90 -9.66 -1.16 10.53
CA ARG A 90 -10.85 -0.51 11.10
C ARG A 90 -10.38 0.40 12.22
N ILE A 91 -10.43 1.72 12.01
CA ILE A 91 -10.34 2.68 13.11
C ILE A 91 -11.66 2.55 13.87
N ILE A 92 -11.63 1.76 14.95
CA ILE A 92 -12.74 1.67 15.89
C ILE A 92 -12.71 2.97 16.69
N ASN A 93 -13.81 3.72 16.67
CA ASN A 93 -14.01 4.88 17.52
C ASN A 93 -14.56 4.43 18.87
#